data_AF-A0ABD0N4W0-F1
#
_entry.id   AF-A0ABD0N4W0-F1
#
_cell.length_a   1.000
_cell.length_b   1.000
_cell.length_c   1.000
_cell.angle_alpha   90.00
_cell.angle_beta   90.00
_cell.angle_gamma   90.00
#
_symmetry.space_group_name_H-M   'P 1'
#
loop_
_entity.id
_entity.type
_entity.pdbx_description
1 polymer ?
#
loop_
_entity_poly.entity_id
_entity_poly.type
_entity_poly.pdbx_seq_one_letter_code
_entity_poly.pdbx_strand_id
1 'polypeptide(L)' 'MWGNFHFKTFDGDFYQFPGTCEYNLVSECQSLTRQFSVYVNRTEQRTENPKVTRVLVTINDITVEITTNQVKVNGE' A
#
# COMPACT_ATOMS: atom_id res chain seq x y z
N MET A 1 0.12 -4.44 -7.86
CA MET A 1 -0.11 -3.12 -8.48
C MET A 1 1.05 -2.77 -9.40
N TRP A 2 0.82 -2.12 -10.54
CA TRP A 2 1.88 -1.72 -11.49
C TRP A 2 1.44 -0.54 -12.36
N GLY A 3 2.42 0.10 -13.01
CA GLY A 3 2.20 1.10 -14.06
C GLY A 3 1.19 2.19 -13.70
N ASN A 4 0.35 2.55 -14.66
CA ASN A 4 -0.64 3.62 -14.55
C ASN A 4 -1.92 3.17 -13.82
N PHE A 5 -1.84 3.10 -12.50
CA PHE A 5 -2.98 2.77 -11.62
C PHE A 5 -3.58 1.37 -11.78
N HIS A 6 -2.84 0.40 -12.33
CA HIS A 6 -3.34 -0.97 -12.46
C HIS A 6 -3.21 -1.78 -11.17
N PHE A 7 -4.24 -2.57 -10.91
CA PHE A 7 -4.34 -3.52 -9.81
C PHE A 7 -4.76 -4.89 -10.35
N LYS A 8 -4.30 -5.92 -9.63
CA LYS A 8 -4.74 -7.30 -9.78
C LYS A 8 -5.06 -7.81 -8.39
N THR A 9 -6.26 -8.33 -8.19
CA THR A 9 -6.67 -8.97 -6.94
C THR A 9 -6.05 -10.37 -6.80
N PHE A 10 -6.20 -11.02 -5.64
CA PHE A 10 -5.66 -12.36 -5.40
C PHE A 10 -6.33 -13.46 -6.23
N ASP A 11 -7.62 -13.30 -6.54
CA ASP A 11 -8.43 -14.17 -7.41
C ASP A 11 -8.27 -13.83 -8.91
N GLY A 12 -7.60 -12.73 -9.23
CA GLY A 12 -7.11 -12.45 -10.57
C GLY A 12 -7.87 -11.39 -11.35
N ASP A 13 -8.81 -10.68 -10.73
CA ASP A 13 -9.51 -9.56 -11.35
C ASP A 13 -8.58 -8.36 -11.57
N PHE A 14 -8.74 -7.74 -12.74
CA PHE A 14 -7.96 -6.59 -13.15
C PHE A 14 -8.83 -5.33 -13.14
N TYR A 15 -8.32 -4.27 -12.52
CA TYR A 15 -8.96 -2.96 -12.57
C TYR A 15 -7.94 -1.83 -12.52
N GLN A 16 -8.40 -0.64 -12.92
CA GLN A 16 -7.64 0.60 -12.84
C GLN A 16 -8.32 1.53 -11.85
N PHE A 17 -7.59 1.96 -10.82
CA PHE A 17 -8.12 2.84 -9.79
C PHE A 17 -7.18 4.03 -9.55
N PRO A 18 -7.49 5.22 -10.11
CA PRO A 18 -6.65 6.42 -10.07
C PRO A 18 -6.70 7.15 -8.73
N GLY A 19 -6.62 6.40 -7.63
CA GLY A 19 -6.58 6.95 -6.28
C GLY A 19 -5.21 7.49 -5.89
N THR A 20 -5.17 8.65 -5.24
CA THR A 20 -3.94 9.36 -4.82
C THR A 20 -3.76 9.50 -3.31
N CYS A 21 -4.74 9.08 -2.50
CA CYS A 21 -4.65 9.07 -1.04
C CYS A 21 -3.91 7.82 -0.52
N GLU A 22 -3.96 7.62 0.79
CA GLU A 22 -3.64 6.33 1.42
C GLU A 22 -4.78 5.34 1.21
N TYR A 23 -4.45 4.11 0.81
CA TYR A 23 -5.41 3.03 0.59
C TYR A 23 -5.00 1.76 1.32
N ASN A 24 -5.99 1.07 1.88
CA ASN A 24 -5.83 -0.31 2.34
C ASN A 24 -5.70 -1.22 1.12
N LEU A 25 -4.49 -1.75 0.89
CA LEU A 25 -4.24 -2.70 -0.19
C LEU A 25 -4.69 -4.10 0.21
N VAL A 26 -4.41 -4.50 1.44
CA VAL A 26 -4.83 -5.77 2.03
C VAL A 26 -4.81 -5.65 3.54
N SER A 27 -5.81 -6.24 4.21
CA SER A 27 -5.83 -6.38 5.65
C SER A 27 -6.55 -7.66 6.04
N GLU A 28 -6.13 -8.24 7.17
CA GLU A 28 -6.92 -9.27 7.83
C GLU A 28 -8.19 -8.64 8.43
N CYS A 29 -9.36 -9.22 8.13
CA CYS A 29 -10.65 -8.71 8.60
C CYS A 29 -11.41 -9.71 9.50
N GLN A 30 -10.83 -10.89 9.78
CA GLN A 30 -11.51 -11.96 10.52
C GLN A 30 -11.37 -11.82 12.04
N SER A 31 -10.36 -11.10 12.51
CA SER A 31 -10.09 -10.86 13.93
C SER A 31 -10.59 -9.49 14.38
N LEU A 32 -10.92 -9.37 15.68
CA LEU A 32 -11.20 -8.08 16.33
C LEU A 32 -9.99 -7.14 16.27
N THR A 33 -8.79 -7.71 16.25
CA THR A 33 -7.51 -7.01 16.06
C THR A 33 -6.91 -7.38 14.71
N ARG A 34 -6.57 -6.38 13.89
CA ARG A 34 -5.90 -6.63 12.60
C ARG A 34 -4.44 -6.98 12.86
N GLN A 35 -4.07 -8.25 12.72
CA GLN A 35 -2.68 -8.68 12.88
C GLN A 35 -1.85 -8.40 11.63
N PHE A 36 -2.49 -8.28 10.46
CA PHE A 36 -1.81 -7.96 9.23
C PHE A 36 -2.53 -6.85 8.45
N SER A 37 -1.78 -5.84 8.02
CA SER A 37 -2.28 -4.85 7.08
C SER A 37 -1.18 -4.23 6.22
N VAL A 38 -1.55 -3.82 5.02
CA VAL A 38 -0.69 -3.09 4.09
C VAL A 38 -1.45 -1.88 3.56
N TYR A 39 -0.95 -0.70 3.88
CA TYR A 39 -1.44 0.57 3.36
C TYR A 39 -0.44 1.17 2.37
N VAL A 40 -0.95 1.79 1.29
CA VAL A 40 -0.12 2.32 0.21
C VAL A 40 -0.56 3.73 -0.18
N ASN A 41 0.43 4.61 -0.39
CA ASN A 41 0.23 5.96 -0.92
C ASN A 41 0.87 6.08 -2.30
N ARG A 42 0.22 6.87 -3.17
CA ARG A 42 0.72 7.21 -4.50
C ARG A 42 0.87 8.72 -4.67
N THR A 43 1.76 9.13 -5.56
CA THR A 43 1.89 10.54 -5.95
C THR A 43 0.64 11.07 -6.62
N GLU A 44 0.27 12.32 -6.32
CA GLU A 44 -0.63 13.12 -7.15
C GLU A 44 0.11 13.66 -8.38
N GLN A 45 0.20 12.87 -9.45
CA GLN A 45 0.76 13.35 -10.71
C GLN A 45 -0.16 13.00 -11.88
N ARG A 46 -0.56 14.03 -12.64
CA ARG A 46 -1.41 13.91 -13.83
C ARG A 46 -0.61 13.65 -15.12
N THR A 47 0.69 13.94 -15.11
CA THR A 47 1.55 13.97 -16.30
C THR A 47 2.60 12.86 -16.35
N GLU A 48 2.87 12.18 -15.23
CA GLU A 48 3.80 11.06 -15.12
C GLU A 48 3.08 9.82 -14.57
N ASN A 49 3.68 8.65 -14.73
CA ASN A 49 3.18 7.43 -14.10
C ASN A 49 3.18 7.61 -12.57
N PRO A 50 2.08 7.25 -11.88
CA PRO A 50 1.98 7.38 -10.43
C PRO A 50 3.04 6.53 -9.74
N LYS A 51 3.83 7.16 -8.86
CA LYS A 51 4.87 6.48 -8.09
C LYS A 51 4.33 6.13 -6.71
N VAL A 52 4.74 4.98 -6.19
CA VAL A 52 4.46 4.62 -4.79
C VAL A 52 5.40 5.44 -3.91
N THR A 53 4.85 6.24 -2.99
CA THR A 53 5.63 7.12 -2.12
C THR A 53 5.86 6.50 -0.75
N ARG A 54 4.90 5.68 -0.30
CA ARG A 54 4.91 5.04 1.01
C ARG A 54 4.19 3.70 0.95
N VAL A 55 4.78 2.70 1.59
CA VAL A 55 4.13 1.44 1.95
C VAL A 55 4.27 1.25 3.45
N LEU A 56 3.15 1.16 4.15
CA LEU A 56 3.10 0.87 5.57
C LEU A 56 2.60 -0.55 5.76
N VAL A 57 3.44 -1.39 6.35
CA VAL A 57 3.12 -2.79 6.67
C VAL A 57 3.06 -2.95 8.18
N THR A 58 1.98 -3.55 8.67
CA THR A 58 1.87 -3.95 10.08
C THR A 58 1.75 -5.46 10.14
N ILE A 59 2.58 -6.10 10.96
CA ILE A 59 2.57 -7.54 11.26
C ILE A 59 2.63 -7.69 12.79
N ASN A 60 1.51 -8.04 13.40
CA ASN A 60 1.28 -7.99 14.84
C ASN A 60 1.68 -6.61 15.38
N ASP A 61 2.69 -6.56 16.24
CA ASP A 61 3.18 -5.33 16.85
C ASP A 61 4.34 -4.68 16.06
N ILE A 62 4.75 -5.27 14.94
CA ILE A 62 5.83 -4.76 14.10
C ILE A 62 5.24 -3.84 13.04
N THR A 63 5.78 -2.63 12.94
CA THR A 63 5.45 -1.67 11.88
C THR A 63 6.67 -1.45 10.98
N VAL A 64 6.52 -1.69 9.69
CA VAL A 64 7.54 -1.43 8.67
C VAL A 64 7.03 -0.33 7.75
N GLU A 65 7.75 0.78 7.70
CA GLU A 65 7.46 1.89 6.81
C GLU A 65 8.53 1.97 5.72
N ILE A 66 8.13 1.76 4.47
CA ILE A 66 8.99 1.85 3.31
C ILE A 66 8.65 3.16 2.59
N THR A 67 9.63 4.04 2.40
CA THR A 67 9.51 5.20 1.52
C THR A 67 10.49 5.08 0.36
N THR A 68 10.58 6.07 -0.51
CA THR A 68 11.49 6.04 -1.66
C THR A 68 12.96 5.94 -1.28
N ASN A 69 13.33 6.39 -0.08
CA ASN A 69 14.73 6.60 0.30
C ASN A 69 15.17 5.78 1.51
N GLN A 70 14.23 5.19 2.26
CA GLN A 70 14.55 4.47 3.48
C GLN A 70 13.50 3.41 3.78
N VAL A 71 13.91 2.46 4.62
CA VAL A 71 13.01 1.53 5.30
C VAL A 71 13.19 1.78 6.78
N LYS A 72 12.07 2.00 7.48
CA LYS A 72 12.03 2.12 8.93
C LYS A 72 11.31 0.94 9.55
N VAL A 73 11.84 0.43 10.65
CA VAL A 73 11.22 -0.65 11.43
C VAL A 73 10.93 -0.11 12.82
N ASN A 74 9.65 -0.10 13.21
CA ASN A 74 9.18 0.47 14.47
C ASN A 74 9.61 1.92 14.70
N GLY A 75 9.85 2.67 13.61
CA GLY A 75 10.26 4.08 13.62
C GLY A 75 11.76 4.32 13.53
N GLU A 76 12.60 3.27 13.67
CA GLU A 76 14.06 3.32 13.53
C GLU A 76 14.51 3.12 12.07
#